data_AF-T0ZFR7-F1
#
_entry.id   AF-T0ZFR7-F1
#
_cell.length_a   1.000
_cell.length_b   1.000
_cell.length_c   1.000
_cell.angle_alpha   90.00
_cell.angle_beta   90.00
_cell.angle_gamma   90.00
#
_symmetry.space_group_name_H-M   'P 1'
#
loop_
_entity.id
_entity.type
_entity.pdbx_description
1 polymer ?
#
loop_
_entity_poly.entity_id
_entity_poly.type
_entity_poly.pdbx_seq_one_letter_code
_entity_poly.pdbx_strand_id
1 'polypeptide(L)'
;MVGAGPAGLACATTLAERGHSVVLFERDAQIGGQFNLAKRIPGKEEFAETLRYFASRLEQTGVKLQLGEAATVDALARGYDAVIIATGVSPRRAGIPGEDHRKTLSYLDVLARNATVGPHVAIVGAGGIGFDVAEFLVQSAPSPTTDVARWTNEWGVDMTLSTRGALRKP
;
A
#
# COMPACT_ATOMS: atom_id res chain seq x y z
N MET A 1 -16.36 10.81 6.74
CA MET A 1 -15.65 9.72 6.04
C MET A 1 -14.74 9.02 7.05
N VAL A 2 -14.75 7.68 7.10
CA VAL A 2 -13.96 6.90 8.07
C VAL A 2 -12.94 6.02 7.35
N GLY A 3 -11.66 6.34 7.50
CA GLY A 3 -10.52 5.66 6.88
C GLY A 3 -9.98 6.46 5.69
N ALA A 4 -8.69 6.79 5.70
CA ALA A 4 -7.99 7.49 4.64
C ALA A 4 -7.16 6.53 3.75
N GLY A 5 -7.68 5.33 3.52
CA GLY A 5 -7.24 4.47 2.42
C GLY A 5 -7.74 4.98 1.05
N PRO A 6 -7.35 4.35 -0.07
CA PRO A 6 -7.68 4.83 -1.42
C PRO A 6 -9.19 5.03 -1.65
N ALA A 7 -10.04 4.16 -1.10
CA ALA A 7 -11.49 4.30 -1.18
C ALA A 7 -12.00 5.55 -0.46
N GLY A 8 -11.52 5.80 0.76
CA GLY A 8 -11.92 6.96 1.56
C GLY A 8 -11.37 8.27 1.00
N LEU A 9 -10.13 8.25 0.50
CA LEU A 9 -9.50 9.40 -0.17
C LEU A 9 -10.28 9.82 -1.40
N ALA A 10 -10.52 8.90 -2.34
CA ALA A 10 -11.26 9.19 -3.56
C ALA A 10 -12.67 9.70 -3.26
N CYS A 11 -13.40 9.04 -2.36
CA CYS A 11 -14.76 9.46 -2.02
C CYS A 11 -14.78 10.82 -1.31
N ALA A 12 -13.87 11.07 -0.36
CA ALA A 12 -13.81 12.35 0.35
C ALA A 12 -13.50 13.52 -0.59
N THR A 13 -12.50 13.40 -1.46
CA THR A 13 -12.14 14.47 -2.39
C THR A 13 -13.24 14.70 -3.42
N THR A 14 -13.85 13.65 -3.97
CA THR A 14 -14.97 13.79 -4.91
C THR A 14 -16.20 14.43 -4.27
N LEU A 15 -16.53 14.10 -3.02
CA LEU A 15 -17.65 14.74 -2.32
C LEU A 15 -17.37 16.23 -2.07
N ALA A 16 -16.13 16.56 -1.67
CA ALA A 16 -15.73 17.94 -1.44
C ALA A 16 -15.75 18.78 -2.74
N GLU A 17 -15.29 18.22 -3.86
CA GLU A 17 -15.39 18.83 -5.19
C GLU A 17 -16.83 19.12 -5.61
N ARG A 18 -17.79 18.31 -5.14
CA ARG A 18 -19.22 18.49 -5.39
C ARG A 18 -19.89 19.47 -4.41
N GLY A 19 -19.13 20.08 -3.51
CA GLY A 19 -19.60 21.10 -2.57
C GLY A 19 -20.02 20.58 -1.19
N HIS A 20 -19.80 19.30 -0.88
CA HIS A 20 -20.08 18.78 0.46
C HIS A 20 -18.98 19.15 1.45
N SER A 21 -19.34 19.49 2.69
CA SER A 21 -18.37 19.61 3.79
C SER A 21 -17.97 18.22 4.30
N VAL A 22 -16.71 17.83 4.07
CA VAL A 22 -16.23 16.49 4.43
C VAL A 22 -15.22 16.56 5.56
N VAL A 23 -15.46 15.77 6.60
CA VAL A 23 -14.48 15.41 7.62
C VAL A 23 -14.00 13.98 7.35
N LEU A 24 -12.69 13.80 7.26
CA LEU A 24 -12.03 12.52 6.99
C LEU A 24 -11.20 12.10 8.21
N PHE A 25 -11.61 11.01 8.85
CA PHE A 25 -10.90 10.42 9.99
C PHE A 25 -9.93 9.33 9.53
N GLU A 26 -8.73 9.32 10.10
CA GLU A 26 -7.73 8.27 9.95
C GLU A 26 -7.05 8.03 11.29
N ARG A 27 -6.96 6.77 11.68
CA ARG A 27 -6.33 6.36 12.95
C ARG A 27 -4.81 6.50 12.87
N ASP A 28 -4.23 6.24 11.71
CA ASP A 28 -2.78 6.29 11.54
C ASP A 28 -2.30 7.75 11.38
N ALA A 29 -1.01 7.98 11.58
CA ALA A 29 -0.40 9.32 11.51
C ALA A 29 -0.27 9.86 10.06
N GLN A 30 -0.67 9.09 9.06
CA GLN A 30 -0.60 9.46 7.64
C GLN A 30 -1.75 8.80 6.87
N ILE A 31 -2.13 9.42 5.75
CA ILE A 31 -3.08 8.81 4.81
C ILE A 31 -2.47 7.60 4.09
N GLY A 32 -3.33 6.79 3.48
CA GLY A 32 -2.95 5.83 2.45
C GLY A 32 -3.38 4.39 2.72
N GLY A 33 -3.64 4.03 3.98
CA GLY A 33 -4.03 2.66 4.35
C GLY A 33 -3.09 1.62 3.72
N GLN A 34 -3.65 0.61 3.04
CA GLN A 34 -2.86 -0.47 2.43
C GLN A 34 -1.87 0.01 1.33
N PHE A 35 -2.05 1.19 0.73
CA PHE A 35 -1.07 1.72 -0.22
C PHE A 35 0.27 2.06 0.45
N ASN A 36 0.29 2.32 1.76
CA ASN A 36 1.55 2.46 2.49
C ASN A 36 2.34 1.15 2.61
N LEU A 37 1.67 0.00 2.48
CA LEU A 37 2.34 -1.30 2.35
C LEU A 37 2.73 -1.55 0.90
N ALA A 38 1.80 -1.32 -0.03
CA ALA A 38 2.02 -1.60 -1.45
C ALA A 38 3.21 -0.83 -2.03
N LYS A 39 3.37 0.45 -1.66
CA LYS A 39 4.50 1.29 -2.12
C LYS A 39 5.88 0.80 -1.69
N ARG A 40 5.95 -0.15 -0.74
CA ARG A 40 7.20 -0.74 -0.27
C ARG A 40 7.63 -1.95 -1.10
N ILE A 41 6.74 -2.49 -1.92
CA ILE A 41 7.03 -3.66 -2.75
C ILE A 41 7.90 -3.20 -3.93
N PRO A 42 9.05 -3.86 -4.19
CA PRO A 42 9.86 -3.58 -5.37
C PRO A 42 9.01 -3.65 -6.65
N GLY A 43 9.08 -2.59 -7.46
CA GLY A 43 8.27 -2.43 -8.67
C GLY A 43 6.91 -1.77 -8.47
N LYS A 44 6.58 -1.36 -7.25
CA LYS A 44 5.32 -0.68 -6.90
C LYS A 44 5.55 0.68 -6.23
N GLU A 45 6.74 1.25 -6.40
CA GLU A 45 7.14 2.54 -5.82
C GLU A 45 6.16 3.67 -6.21
N GLU A 46 5.59 3.59 -7.42
CA GLU A 46 4.64 4.55 -7.99
C GLU A 46 3.37 4.76 -7.14
N PHE A 47 3.02 3.84 -6.23
CA PHE A 47 1.93 4.09 -5.29
C PHE A 47 2.20 5.29 -4.37
N ALA A 48 3.46 5.66 -4.17
CA ALA A 48 3.82 6.91 -3.50
C ALA A 48 3.23 8.14 -4.21
N GLU A 49 3.21 8.15 -5.55
CA GLU A 49 2.66 9.24 -6.35
C GLU A 49 1.14 9.34 -6.24
N THR A 50 0.45 8.20 -6.10
CA THR A 50 -0.99 8.22 -5.84
C THR A 50 -1.31 8.84 -4.48
N LEU A 51 -0.50 8.55 -3.46
CA LEU A 51 -0.66 9.16 -2.14
C LEU A 51 -0.31 10.64 -2.16
N ARG A 52 0.75 11.04 -2.88
CA ARG A 52 1.10 12.45 -3.10
C ARG A 52 -0.04 13.20 -3.79
N TYR A 53 -0.62 12.62 -4.84
CA TYR A 53 -1.79 13.17 -5.53
C TYR A 53 -2.94 13.42 -4.55
N PHE A 54 -3.33 12.41 -3.76
CA PHE A 54 -4.44 12.56 -2.83
C PHE A 54 -4.13 13.55 -1.69
N ALA A 55 -2.90 13.61 -1.20
CA ALA A 55 -2.50 14.64 -0.24
C ALA A 55 -2.76 16.05 -0.81
N SER A 56 -2.32 16.32 -2.04
CA SER A 56 -2.61 17.58 -2.73
C SER A 56 -4.10 17.80 -2.98
N ARG A 57 -4.87 16.76 -3.32
CA ARG A 57 -6.33 16.88 -3.50
C ARG A 57 -7.03 17.24 -2.21
N LEU A 58 -6.65 16.68 -1.07
CA LEU A 58 -7.25 17.02 0.22
C LEU A 58 -7.05 18.50 0.54
N GLU A 59 -5.84 19.02 0.31
CA GLU A 59 -5.54 20.46 0.47
C GLU A 59 -6.39 21.32 -0.47
N GLN A 60 -6.44 20.98 -1.77
CA GLN A 60 -7.17 21.75 -2.78
C GLN A 60 -8.68 21.76 -2.57
N THR A 61 -9.24 20.65 -2.06
CA THR A 61 -10.68 20.48 -1.89
C THR A 61 -11.17 20.93 -0.51
N GLY A 62 -10.25 21.24 0.42
CA GLY A 62 -10.59 21.69 1.77
C GLY A 62 -11.20 20.60 2.66
N VAL A 63 -10.99 19.32 2.34
CA VAL A 63 -11.41 18.22 3.22
C VAL A 63 -10.73 18.36 4.58
N LYS A 64 -11.51 18.37 5.66
CA LYS A 64 -10.97 18.42 7.02
C LYS A 64 -10.43 17.04 7.41
N LEU A 65 -9.12 16.86 7.22
CA LEU A 65 -8.40 15.64 7.59
C LEU A 65 -8.07 15.61 9.08
N GLN A 66 -8.38 14.49 9.75
CA GLN A 66 -8.02 14.21 11.14
C GLN A 66 -7.19 12.91 11.19
N LEU A 67 -5.86 13.07 11.26
CA LEU A 67 -4.90 11.97 11.41
C LEU A 67 -4.69 11.65 12.89
N GLY A 68 -4.28 10.41 13.19
CA GLY A 68 -4.08 9.97 14.58
C GLY A 68 -5.39 9.81 15.38
N GLU A 69 -6.54 9.88 14.72
CA GLU A 69 -7.86 9.91 15.36
C GLU A 69 -8.73 8.77 14.81
N ALA A 70 -8.89 7.73 15.62
CA ALA A 70 -9.85 6.67 15.30
C ALA A 70 -11.28 7.20 15.47
N ALA A 71 -12.10 7.08 14.42
CA ALA A 71 -13.50 7.43 14.51
C ALA A 71 -14.22 6.51 15.51
N THR A 72 -14.86 7.09 16.51
CA THR A 72 -15.72 6.39 17.47
C THR A 72 -17.20 6.58 17.14
N VAL A 73 -18.06 5.69 17.64
CA VAL A 73 -19.52 5.83 17.47
C VAL A 73 -19.99 7.20 17.98
N ASP A 74 -19.50 7.62 19.15
CA ASP A 74 -19.85 8.92 19.74
C ASP A 74 -19.36 10.10 18.90
N ALA A 75 -18.17 9.99 18.28
CA ALA A 75 -17.67 11.02 17.38
C ALA A 75 -18.54 11.13 16.12
N LEU A 76 -18.99 10.00 15.58
CA LEU A 76 -19.84 9.93 14.40
C LEU A 76 -21.30 10.32 14.66
N ALA A 77 -21.75 10.27 15.91
CA ALA A 77 -23.09 10.70 16.31
C ALA A 77 -23.24 12.23 16.44
N ARG A 78 -22.17 13.03 16.22
CA ARG A 78 -22.15 14.48 16.46
C ARG A 78 -22.84 15.35 15.39
N GLY A 79 -23.73 14.76 14.58
CA GLY A 79 -24.56 15.51 13.61
C GLY A 79 -24.03 15.54 12.18
N TYR A 80 -23.41 14.46 11.70
CA TYR A 80 -23.14 14.30 10.26
C TYR A 80 -24.42 13.84 9.53
N ASP A 81 -24.72 14.43 8.37
CA ASP A 81 -25.86 14.01 7.53
C ASP A 81 -25.70 12.59 6.99
N ALA A 82 -24.46 12.17 6.75
CA ALA A 82 -24.12 10.84 6.28
C ALA A 82 -22.75 10.40 6.80
N VAL A 83 -22.61 9.09 7.03
CA VAL A 83 -21.34 8.45 7.41
C VAL A 83 -21.00 7.40 6.36
N ILE A 84 -19.80 7.53 5.79
CA ILE A 84 -19.24 6.56 4.83
C ILE A 84 -18.10 5.82 5.52
N ILE A 85 -18.19 4.49 5.52
CA ILE A 85 -17.24 3.58 6.15
C ILE A 85 -16.29 3.04 5.08
N ALA A 86 -15.00 3.37 5.21
CA ALA A 86 -13.92 2.96 4.32
C ALA A 86 -12.72 2.44 5.14
N THR A 87 -13.00 1.66 6.19
CA THR A 87 -12.02 1.20 7.21
C THR A 87 -11.07 0.09 6.74
N GLY A 88 -11.20 -0.36 5.50
CA GLY A 88 -10.31 -1.36 4.90
C GLY A 88 -10.62 -2.78 5.37
N VAL A 89 -9.56 -3.55 5.63
CA VAL A 89 -9.64 -5.00 5.88
C VAL A 89 -8.78 -5.39 7.09
N SER A 90 -9.12 -6.52 7.69
CA SER A 90 -8.27 -7.22 8.67
C SER A 90 -7.71 -8.50 8.04
N PRO A 91 -6.41 -8.83 8.23
CA PRO A 91 -5.85 -10.09 7.76
C PRO A 91 -6.67 -11.29 8.26
N ARG A 92 -6.92 -12.24 7.36
CA ARG A 92 -7.60 -13.49 7.70
C ARG A 92 -6.64 -14.41 8.47
N ARG A 93 -7.12 -15.07 9.52
CA ARG A 93 -6.39 -16.20 10.13
C ARG A 93 -6.51 -17.45 9.28
N ALA A 94 -5.44 -18.23 9.17
CA ALA A 94 -5.42 -19.40 8.30
C ALA A 94 -6.21 -20.59 8.89
N GLY A 95 -6.40 -20.63 10.21
CA GLY A 95 -7.04 -21.75 10.91
C GLY A 95 -6.21 -23.02 10.89
N ILE A 96 -4.90 -22.92 10.67
CA ILE A 96 -3.99 -24.06 10.58
C ILE A 96 -3.45 -24.37 11.98
N PRO A 97 -3.43 -25.65 12.41
CA PRO A 97 -2.80 -26.03 13.68
C PRO A 97 -1.35 -25.50 13.76
N GLY A 98 -1.07 -24.74 14.82
CA GLY A 98 0.23 -24.07 14.99
C GLY A 98 0.32 -22.67 14.37
N GLU A 99 -0.79 -22.07 13.93
CA GLU A 99 -0.79 -20.69 13.39
C GLU A 99 -0.19 -19.65 14.36
N ASP A 100 -0.31 -19.86 15.66
CA ASP A 100 0.26 -18.97 16.69
C ASP A 100 1.74 -19.23 17.01
N HIS A 101 2.40 -20.15 16.30
CA HIS A 101 3.83 -20.41 16.51
C HIS A 101 4.67 -19.17 16.18
N ARG A 102 5.74 -18.92 16.95
CA ARG A 102 6.64 -17.74 16.78
C ARG A 102 7.30 -17.55 15.39
N LYS A 103 7.18 -18.55 14.51
CA LYS A 103 7.71 -18.51 13.13
C LYS A 103 6.66 -18.02 12.13
N THR A 104 5.39 -18.01 12.53
CA THR A 104 4.30 -17.52 11.71
C THR A 104 4.32 -16.00 11.78
N LEU A 105 4.53 -15.37 10.63
CA LEU A 105 4.49 -13.93 10.46
C LEU A 105 3.35 -13.61 9.49
N SER A 106 2.54 -12.61 9.82
CA SER A 106 1.60 -12.04 8.85
C SER A 106 2.34 -11.17 7.84
N TYR A 107 1.72 -10.90 6.69
CA TYR A 107 2.27 -9.95 5.73
C TYR A 107 2.45 -8.55 6.34
N LEU A 108 1.66 -8.17 7.36
CA LEU A 108 1.83 -6.90 8.08
C LEU A 108 3.08 -6.90 8.95
N ASP A 109 3.42 -8.03 9.57
CA ASP A 109 4.64 -8.15 10.37
C ASP A 109 5.88 -7.94 9.50
N VAL A 110 5.87 -8.52 8.29
CA VAL A 110 6.95 -8.37 7.33
C VAL A 110 6.97 -6.96 6.72
N LEU A 111 5.87 -6.53 6.10
CA LEU A 111 5.81 -5.33 5.26
C LEU A 111 5.57 -4.03 6.03
N ALA A 112 5.08 -4.06 7.27
CA ALA A 112 4.85 -2.84 8.07
C ALA A 112 5.78 -2.78 9.27
N ARG A 113 5.97 -3.91 9.96
CA ARG A 113 6.69 -3.97 11.24
C ARG A 113 8.15 -4.41 11.10
N ASN A 114 8.60 -4.74 9.89
CA ASN A 114 9.98 -5.16 9.60
C ASN A 114 10.44 -6.34 10.46
N ALA A 115 9.57 -7.32 10.69
CA ALA A 115 9.94 -8.54 11.41
C ALA A 115 11.11 -9.24 10.71
N THR A 116 12.03 -9.80 11.49
CA THR A 116 13.17 -10.54 10.95
C THR A 116 12.70 -11.83 10.27
N VAL A 117 13.08 -12.00 9.00
CA VAL A 117 12.76 -13.19 8.20
C VAL A 117 14.04 -13.97 7.92
N GLY A 118 14.00 -15.29 8.11
CA GLY A 118 15.13 -16.17 7.87
C GLY A 118 15.35 -16.50 6.38
N PRO A 119 16.44 -17.22 6.04
CA PRO A 119 16.79 -17.51 4.65
C PRO A 119 15.86 -18.53 3.96
N HIS A 120 15.06 -19.28 4.72
CA HIS A 120 14.11 -20.26 4.21
C HIS A 120 12.71 -19.88 4.67
N VAL A 121 11.83 -19.60 3.71
CA VAL A 121 10.48 -19.10 3.96
C VAL A 121 9.46 -19.96 3.22
N ALA A 122 8.37 -20.29 3.90
CA ALA A 122 7.18 -20.85 3.27
C ALA A 122 6.07 -19.79 3.30
N ILE A 123 5.52 -19.44 2.14
CA ILE A 123 4.42 -18.47 2.02
C ILE A 123 3.11 -19.26 1.87
N VAL A 124 2.19 -19.03 2.80
CA VAL A 124 0.85 -19.64 2.79
C VAL A 124 -0.15 -18.66 2.18
N GLY A 125 -0.48 -18.88 0.90
CA GLY A 125 -1.41 -18.07 0.12
C GLY A 125 -0.75 -17.45 -1.12
N ALA A 126 -1.25 -17.76 -2.31
CA ALA A 126 -0.66 -17.38 -3.60
C ALA A 126 -1.46 -16.27 -4.33
N GLY A 127 -2.24 -15.48 -3.61
CA GLY A 127 -2.89 -14.28 -4.17
C GLY A 127 -1.89 -13.13 -4.36
N GLY A 128 -2.36 -11.98 -4.85
CA GLY A 128 -1.49 -10.82 -5.15
C GLY A 128 -0.56 -10.40 -3.99
N ILE A 129 -1.06 -10.38 -2.74
CA ILE A 129 -0.22 -10.07 -1.57
C ILE A 129 0.85 -11.15 -1.33
N GLY A 130 0.58 -12.42 -1.62
CA GLY A 130 1.56 -13.50 -1.49
C GLY A 130 2.72 -13.33 -2.45
N PHE A 131 2.44 -12.96 -3.71
CA PHE A 131 3.46 -12.60 -4.68
C PHE A 131 4.23 -11.34 -4.30
N ASP A 132 3.54 -10.31 -3.79
CA ASP A 132 4.19 -9.08 -3.31
C ASP A 132 5.16 -9.36 -2.17
N VAL A 133 4.78 -10.21 -1.21
CA VAL A 133 5.67 -10.63 -0.11
C VAL A 133 6.84 -11.45 -0.65
N ALA A 134 6.61 -12.35 -1.61
CA ALA A 134 7.69 -13.09 -2.24
C ALA A 134 8.70 -12.14 -2.90
N GLU A 135 8.22 -11.21 -3.72
CA GLU A 135 9.05 -10.19 -4.39
C GLU A 135 9.84 -9.36 -3.37
N PHE A 136 9.18 -8.88 -2.31
CA PHE A 136 9.82 -8.12 -1.24
C PHE A 136 10.92 -8.90 -0.52
N LEU A 137 10.78 -10.22 -0.37
CA LEU A 137 11.74 -11.06 0.34
C LEU A 137 12.94 -11.47 -0.53
N VAL A 138 12.76 -11.57 -1.86
CA VAL A 138 13.82 -12.03 -2.77
C VAL A 138 14.58 -10.88 -3.42
N GLN A 139 13.99 -9.69 -3.51
CA GLN A 139 14.63 -8.53 -4.14
C GLN A 139 15.49 -7.73 -3.17
N SER A 140 16.74 -7.49 -3.57
CA SER A 140 17.60 -6.52 -2.91
C SER A 140 17.20 -5.10 -3.27
N ALA A 141 17.28 -4.18 -2.30
CA ALA A 141 17.19 -2.75 -2.55
C ALA A 141 18.51 -2.20 -3.16
N PRO A 142 18.46 -1.18 -4.03
CA PRO A 142 17.25 -0.58 -4.59
C PRO A 142 16.56 -1.50 -5.61
N SER A 143 15.25 -1.33 -5.77
CA SER A 143 14.44 -2.11 -6.71
C SER A 143 14.98 -2.00 -8.14
N PRO A 144 14.97 -3.09 -8.94
CA PRO A 144 15.32 -3.02 -10.36
C PRO A 144 14.56 -1.95 -11.12
N THR A 145 13.29 -1.68 -10.78
CA THR A 145 12.45 -0.67 -11.47
C THR A 145 12.96 0.75 -11.32
N THR A 146 13.83 1.01 -10.34
CA THR A 146 14.45 2.31 -10.09
C THR A 146 15.92 2.38 -10.56
N ASP A 147 16.45 1.29 -11.09
CA ASP A 147 17.83 1.17 -11.57
C ASP A 147 17.82 0.68 -13.02
N VAL A 148 17.98 1.62 -13.95
CA VAL A 148 17.96 1.34 -15.40
C VAL A 148 19.06 0.35 -15.79
N ALA A 149 20.24 0.42 -15.17
CA ALA A 149 21.35 -0.47 -15.52
C ALA A 149 21.07 -1.91 -15.06
N ARG A 150 20.58 -2.07 -13.82
CA ARG A 150 20.16 -3.37 -13.30
C ARG A 150 19.00 -3.95 -14.10
N TRP A 151 17.95 -3.17 -14.34
CA TRP A 151 16.78 -3.59 -15.11
C TRP A 151 17.17 -4.03 -16.53
N THR A 152 17.96 -3.22 -17.24
CA THR A 152 18.41 -3.58 -18.60
C THR A 152 19.27 -4.82 -18.60
N ASN A 153 20.07 -5.07 -17.56
CA ASN A 153 20.84 -6.30 -17.45
C ASN A 153 19.95 -7.53 -17.17
N GLU A 154 19.02 -7.43 -16.22
CA GLU A 154 18.08 -8.51 -15.87
C GLU A 154 17.19 -8.91 -17.06
N TRP A 155 16.74 -7.94 -17.84
CA TRP A 155 15.91 -8.17 -19.02
C TRP A 155 16.71 -8.41 -20.31
N GLY A 156 18.04 -8.44 -20.24
CA GLY A 156 18.90 -8.68 -21.38
C GLY A 156 18.78 -7.60 -22.48
N VAL A 157 18.56 -6.34 -22.12
CA VAL A 157 18.45 -5.23 -23.09
C VAL A 157 19.83 -4.75 -23.52
N ASP A 158 20.07 -4.76 -24.83
CA ASP A 158 21.23 -4.12 -25.46
C ASP A 158 20.95 -2.64 -25.69
N MET A 159 21.48 -1.80 -24.81
CA MET A 159 21.33 -0.34 -24.88
C MET A 159 22.10 0.30 -26.05
N THR A 160 22.97 -0.45 -26.75
CA THR A 160 23.61 0.03 -27.98
C THR A 160 22.73 -0.15 -29.22
N LEU A 161 21.63 -0.91 -29.09
CA LEU A 161 20.69 -1.23 -30.17
C LEU A 161 21.38 -1.89 -31.37
N SER A 162 22.48 -2.62 -31.13
CA SER A 162 23.34 -3.18 -32.16
C SER A 162 22.80 -4.47 -32.79
N THR A 163 21.86 -5.13 -32.11
CA THR A 163 21.25 -6.38 -32.53
C THR A 163 19.78 -6.21 -32.91
N ARG A 164 19.26 -7.10 -33.77
CA ARG A 164 17.83 -7.15 -34.09
C ARG A 164 17.04 -7.39 -32.79
N GLY A 165 16.17 -6.45 -32.46
CA GLY A 165 15.35 -6.51 -31.25
C GLY A 165 16.05 -6.00 -29.98
N ALA A 166 17.30 -5.53 -30.08
CA ALA A 166 18.07 -4.97 -28.96
C ALA A 166 18.14 -5.91 -27.74
N LEU A 167 18.41 -7.19 -27.98
CA LEU A 167 18.55 -8.22 -26.94
C LEU A 167 19.98 -8.74 -26.87
N ARG A 168 20.49 -8.89 -25.65
CA ARG A 168 21.74 -9.59 -25.33
C ARG A 168 21.52 -11.09 -25.46
N LYS A 169 22.60 -11.84 -25.70
CA LYS A 169 22.54 -13.31 -25.62
C LYS A 169 22.28 -13.72 -24.16
N PRO A 170 21.45 -14.75 -23.92
CA PRO A 170 21.16 -15.27 -22.59
C PRO A 170 22.40 -15.67 -21.81
#